data_AF-A0A971YDB6-F1
#
_entry.id   AF-A0A971YDB6-F1
#
_cell.length_a   1.000
_cell.length_b   1.000
_cell.length_c   1.000
_cell.angle_alpha   90.00
_cell.angle_beta   90.00
_cell.angle_gamma   90.00
#
_symmetry.space_group_name_H-M   'P 1'
#
loop_
_entity.id
_entity.type
_entity.pdbx_description
1 polymer ?
#
loop_
_entity_poly.entity_id
_entity_poly.type
_entity_poly.pdbx_seq_one_letter_code
_entity_poly.pdbx_strand_id
1 'polypeptide(L)' 'MVIPEFSFCIPEAHMELIKPVYLAPVTSDQVTISAEHIAYCWFPSQDIADRLHWDSNRQSFHQVLEFSRSLCVTPTHL' A
#
# COMPACT_ATOMS: atom_id res chain seq x y z
N MET A 1 -0.78 -8.34 8.32
CA MET A 1 -0.66 -7.30 9.36
C MET A 1 -1.43 -6.07 8.91
N VAL A 2 -2.15 -5.40 9.82
CA VAL A 2 -2.95 -4.21 9.52
C VAL A 2 -2.12 -2.96 9.81
N ILE A 3 -2.12 -2.00 8.90
CA ILE A 3 -1.60 -0.65 9.16
C ILE A 3 -2.71 0.13 9.87
N PRO A 4 -2.44 0.72 11.06
CA PRO A 4 -3.45 1.49 11.79
C PRO A 4 -4.11 2.56 10.92
N GLU A 5 -5.43 2.70 11.08
CA GLU A 5 -6.38 3.51 10.30
C GLU A 5 -5.76 4.60 9.41
N PHE A 6 -5.64 4.31 8.11
CA PHE A 6 -5.34 5.32 7.10
C PHE A 6 -6.62 6.06 6.73
N SER A 7 -6.65 7.38 6.96
CA SER A 7 -7.69 8.25 6.43
C SER A 7 -7.13 9.24 5.39
N PHE A 8 -7.96 9.58 4.41
CA PHE A 8 -7.67 10.66 3.48
C PHE A 8 -8.95 11.41 3.11
N CYS A 9 -8.79 12.70 2.80
CA CYS A 9 -9.90 13.53 2.34
C CYS A 9 -10.03 13.43 0.81
N ILE A 10 -11.26 13.29 0.33
CA ILE A 10 -11.62 13.56 -1.07
C ILE A 10 -12.24 14.96 -1.12
N PRO A 11 -11.48 15.99 -1.54
CA PRO A 11 -11.95 17.38 -1.50
C PRO A 11 -13.24 17.59 -2.28
N GLU A 12 -13.38 16.97 -3.45
CA GLU A 12 -14.53 17.13 -4.35
C GLU A 12 -15.82 16.54 -3.77
N ALA A 13 -15.70 15.55 -2.88
CA ALA A 13 -16.83 14.88 -2.24
C ALA A 13 -17.10 15.37 -0.80
N HIS A 14 -16.27 16.28 -0.27
CA HIS A 14 -16.30 16.73 1.12
C HIS A 14 -16.37 15.55 2.12
N MET A 15 -15.62 14.48 1.82
CA MET A 15 -15.71 13.21 2.54
C MET A 15 -14.33 12.78 3.03
N GLU A 16 -14.26 12.36 4.29
CA GLU A 16 -13.12 11.59 4.81
C GLU A 16 -13.38 10.11 4.58
N LEU A 17 -12.43 9.45 3.92
CA LEU A 17 -12.46 8.00 3.73
C LEU A 17 -11.46 7.35 4.66
N ILE A 18 -11.94 6.40 5.44
CA ILE A 18 -11.11 5.48 6.21
C ILE A 18 -10.92 4.21 5.38
N LYS A 19 -9.66 3.90 5.06
CA LYS A 19 -9.31 2.74 4.25
C LYS A 19 -8.37 1.86 5.07
N PRO A 20 -8.78 0.62 5.41
CA PRO A 20 -7.87 -0.32 6.03
C PRO A 20 -6.80 -0.74 5.00
N VAL A 21 -5.54 -0.69 5.40
CA VAL A 21 -4.42 -1.13 4.57
C VAL A 21 -3.77 -2.33 5.22
N TYR A 22 -3.56 -3.38 4.43
CA TYR A 22 -3.00 -4.65 4.90
C TYR A 22 -1.67 -4.92 4.21
N LEU A 23 -0.65 -5.26 5.00
CA LEU A 23 0.59 -5.83 4.50
C LEU A 23 0.51 -7.36 4.64
N ALA A 24 0.70 -8.07 3.53
CA ALA A 24 0.66 -9.52 3.47
C ALA A 24 1.94 -10.07 2.81
N PRO A 25 2.64 -11.03 3.44
CA PRO A 25 3.70 -11.75 2.76
C PRO A 25 3.08 -12.63 1.66
N VAL A 26 3.73 -12.68 0.50
CA VAL A 26 3.31 -13.53 -0.62
C VAL A 26 4.36 -14.62 -0.79
N THR A 27 3.92 -15.87 -0.95
CA THR A 27 4.79 -17.05 -1.07
C THR A 27 5.02 -17.49 -2.52
N SER A 28 4.38 -16.81 -3.48
CA SER A 28 4.43 -17.11 -4.90
C SER A 28 4.43 -15.81 -5.71
N ASP A 29 5.10 -15.83 -6.87
CA ASP A 29 5.10 -14.76 -7.85
C ASP A 29 3.99 -14.90 -8.91
N GLN A 30 3.27 -16.03 -8.89
CA GLN A 30 2.16 -16.30 -9.80
C GLN A 30 0.97 -15.39 -9.48
N VAL A 31 0.52 -14.65 -10.49
CA VAL A 31 -0.66 -13.79 -10.41
C VAL A 31 -1.68 -14.20 -11.45
N THR A 32 -2.93 -14.38 -11.02
CA THR A 32 -4.08 -14.61 -11.90
C THR A 32 -4.97 -13.38 -11.84
N ILE A 33 -5.22 -12.76 -13.00
CA ILE A 33 -6.08 -11.59 -13.11
C ILE A 33 -7.54 -12.00 -13.38
N SER A 34 -8.48 -11.38 -12.68
CA SER A 34 -9.92 -11.51 -12.95
C SER A 34 -10.35 -10.54 -14.05
N ALA A 35 -11.60 -10.63 -14.50
CA ALA A 35 -12.18 -9.69 -15.47
C ALA A 35 -12.21 -8.21 -14.99
N GLU A 36 -11.98 -7.96 -13.70
CA GLU A 36 -11.89 -6.61 -13.13
C GLU A 36 -10.54 -5.93 -13.41
N HIS A 37 -9.53 -6.69 -13.85
CA HIS A 37 -8.17 -6.21 -14.02
C HIS A 37 -7.69 -6.40 -15.47
N ILE A 38 -6.97 -5.41 -15.99
CA ILE A 38 -6.43 -5.44 -17.37
C ILE A 38 -5.03 -6.07 -17.40
N ALA A 39 -4.21 -5.84 -16.37
CA ALA A 39 -2.83 -6.33 -16.29
C ALA A 39 -2.32 -6.32 -14.83
N TYR A 40 -1.16 -6.95 -14.59
CA TYR A 40 -0.41 -6.85 -13.33
C TYR A 40 1.09 -6.67 -13.60
N CYS A 41 1.80 -6.09 -12.65
CA CYS A 41 3.25 -5.99 -12.67
C CYS A 41 3.81 -5.83 -11.25
N TRP A 42 4.98 -6.44 -11.00
CA TRP A 42 5.76 -6.23 -9.78
C TRP A 42 6.78 -5.12 -10.00
N PHE A 43 6.85 -4.17 -9.08
CA PHE A 43 7.81 -3.06 -9.12
C PHE A 43 8.67 -3.04 -7.85
N PRO A 44 9.94 -2.62 -7.96
CA PRO A 44 10.70 -2.18 -6.80
C PRO A 44 9.93 -1.08 -6.05
N SER A 45 9.97 -1.12 -4.71
CA SER A 45 9.13 -0.23 -3.90
C SER A 45 9.43 1.26 -4.11
N GLN A 46 10.67 1.60 -4.45
CA GLN A 46 11.08 2.97 -4.75
C GLN A 46 10.44 3.53 -6.04
N ASP A 47 10.00 2.67 -6.96
CA ASP A 47 9.47 3.08 -8.27
C ASP A 47 7.94 3.22 -8.27
N ILE A 48 7.25 2.72 -7.22
CA ILE A 48 5.78 2.62 -7.22
C ILE A 48 5.11 4.00 -7.20
N ALA A 49 5.66 4.98 -6.47
CA ALA A 49 5.06 6.31 -6.35
C ALA A 49 4.86 6.98 -7.73
N ASP A 50 5.83 6.80 -8.64
CA ASP A 50 5.81 7.37 -10.00
C ASP A 50 4.84 6.65 -10.94
N ARG A 51 4.39 5.44 -10.58
CA ARG A 51 3.47 4.60 -11.39
C ARG A 51 2.01 4.75 -10.97
N LEU A 52 1.74 5.29 -9.80
CA LEU A 52 0.38 5.49 -9.30
C LEU A 52 -0.19 6.78 -9.87
N HIS A 53 -1.41 6.73 -10.40
CA HIS A 53 -2.05 7.91 -11.00
C HIS A 53 -2.70 8.85 -9.97
N TRP A 54 -3.29 8.30 -8.91
CA TRP A 54 -4.04 9.07 -7.90
C TRP A 54 -3.19 9.41 -6.68
N ASP A 55 -3.30 10.65 -6.20
CA ASP A 55 -2.60 11.13 -5.00
C ASP A 55 -2.94 10.32 -3.75
N SER A 56 -4.20 9.93 -3.59
CA SER A 56 -4.63 9.09 -2.47
C SER A 56 -3.89 7.75 -2.44
N ASN A 57 -3.64 7.13 -3.61
CA ASN A 57 -2.87 5.90 -3.69
C ASN A 57 -1.38 6.14 -3.39
N ARG A 58 -0.80 7.25 -3.85
CA ARG A 58 0.58 7.64 -3.52
C ARG A 58 0.74 7.81 -2.00
N GLN A 59 -0.17 8.53 -1.37
CA GLN A 59 -0.20 8.75 0.09
C GLN A 59 -0.35 7.43 0.87
N SER A 60 -1.31 6.57 0.48
CA SER A 60 -1.44 5.24 1.10
C SER A 60 -0.14 4.44 0.98
N PHE A 61 0.50 4.46 -0.20
CA PHE A 61 1.71 3.69 -0.44
C PHE A 61 2.90 4.19 0.38
N HIS A 62 3.05 5.51 0.57
CA HIS A 62 4.08 6.06 1.45
C HIS A 62 3.95 5.53 2.88
N GLN A 63 2.74 5.47 3.43
CA GLN A 63 2.53 4.91 4.76
C GLN A 63 2.82 3.40 4.83
N VAL A 64 2.46 2.66 3.78
CA VAL A 64 2.86 1.23 3.66
C VAL A 64 4.37 1.09 3.72
N LEU A 65 5.09 1.93 2.99
CA LEU A 65 6.55 1.88 2.93
C LEU A 65 7.19 2.24 4.27
N GLU A 66 6.73 3.31 4.93
CA GLU A 66 7.18 3.71 6.26
C GLU A 66 6.92 2.62 7.31
N PHE A 67 5.71 2.07 7.31
CA PHE A 67 5.35 0.99 8.22
C PHE A 67 6.14 -0.29 7.95
N SER A 68 6.34 -0.66 6.68
CA SER A 68 7.14 -1.84 6.34
C SER A 68 8.59 -1.73 6.85
N ARG A 69 9.16 -0.52 6.80
CA ARG A 69 10.50 -0.24 7.33
C ARG A 69 10.55 -0.31 8.85
N SER A 70 9.53 0.16 9.57
CA SER A 70 9.54 0.11 11.04
C SER A 70 9.51 -1.31 11.59
N LEU A 71 8.89 -2.27 10.88
CA LEU A 71 8.95 -3.69 11.24
C LEU A 71 10.38 -4.26 11.19
N CYS A 72 11.16 -3.84 10.20
CA CYS A 72 12.53 -4.32 10.00
C CYS A 72 13.51 -3.78 11.05
N VAL A 73 13.13 -2.73 11.80
CA VAL A 73 14.00 -2.07 12.79
C VAL A 73 13.80 -2.63 14.20
N THR A 74 12.92 -3.62 14.44
CA THR A 74 12.79 -4.22 15.78
C THR A 74 14.05 -5.04 16.10
N PRO A 75 14.99 -4.58 16.94
CA PRO A 75 16.08 -5.42 17.40
C PRO A 75 15.47 -6.37 18.42
N THR A 76 15.62 -7.66 18.21
CA THR A 76 15.36 -8.65 19.25
C THR A 76 16.34 -8.38 20.40
N HIS A 77 15.93 -7.59 21.39
CA HIS A 77 16.64 -7.53 22.66
C HIS A 77 16.35 -8.86 23.39
N LEU A 78 17.35 -9.74 23.33
CA LEU A 78 17.56 -10.84 24.27
C LEU A 78 17.72 -10.30 25.70
#